data_AF-H1XZV9-F1
#
_entry.id   AF-H1XZV9-F1
#
_cell.length_a   1.000
_cell.length_b   1.000
_cell.length_c   1.000
_cell.angle_alpha   90.00
_cell.angle_beta   90.00
_cell.angle_gamma   90.00
#
_symmetry.space_group_name_H-M   'P 1'
#
loop_
_entity.id
_entity.type
_entity.pdbx_description
1 polymer ?
#
loop_
_entity_poly.entity_id
_entity_poly.type
_entity_poly.pdbx_seq_one_letter_code
_entity_poly.pdbx_strand_id
1 'polypeptide(L)'
;MNWKLIFQLSLLGLIMAFGTISLIPDYAEPFFWLPIFVICAYLIAKVCATKYFAHGFFVSVLNSVWLTASHTIFYPSYAAHHPEMIKMMPMKEHIVLAMIVTGILSGILFGLVQGLFAFIASRIVKKNVAA
;
A
#
# COMPACT_ATOMS: atom_id res chain seq x y z
N MET A 1 -4.45 11.80 -15.48
CA MET A 1 -3.96 10.90 -14.42
C MET A 1 -2.51 11.24 -14.23
N ASN A 2 -2.06 11.57 -13.02
CA ASN A 2 -0.67 11.92 -12.77
C ASN A 2 0.10 10.67 -12.28
N TRP A 3 0.60 9.89 -13.24
CA TRP A 3 1.35 8.65 -12.96
C TRP A 3 2.66 8.91 -12.22
N LYS A 4 3.29 10.07 -12.43
CA LYS A 4 4.48 10.49 -11.68
C LYS A 4 4.18 10.61 -10.19
N LEU A 5 3.07 11.27 -9.84
CA LEU A 5 2.63 11.37 -8.44
C LEU A 5 2.30 10.00 -7.85
N ILE A 6 1.58 9.16 -8.59
CA ILE A 6 1.23 7.81 -8.16
C ILE A 6 2.48 6.99 -7.83
N PHE A 7 3.47 7.03 -8.72
CA PHE A 7 4.75 6.34 -8.52
C PHE A 7 5.53 6.92 -7.33
N GLN A 8 5.63 8.25 -7.22
CA GLN A 8 6.32 8.88 -6.09
C GLN A 8 5.70 8.55 -4.74
N LEU A 9 4.37 8.55 -4.65
CA LEU A 9 3.66 8.18 -3.43
C LEU A 9 3.78 6.68 -3.13
N SER A 10 3.87 5.82 -4.16
CA SER A 10 4.04 4.38 -3.94
C SER A 10 5.42 4.00 -3.41
N LEU A 11 6.44 4.86 -3.57
CA LEU A 11 7.75 4.64 -2.94
C LEU A 11 7.70 4.63 -1.42
N LEU A 12 6.72 5.31 -0.80
CA LEU A 12 6.48 5.18 0.64
C LEU A 12 6.07 3.74 1.01
N GLY A 13 5.25 3.11 0.17
CA GLY A 13 4.89 1.71 0.31
C GLY A 13 6.07 0.77 0.07
N LEU A 14 6.98 1.10 -0.85
CA LEU A 14 8.20 0.33 -1.07
C LEU A 14 9.13 0.37 0.16
N ILE A 15 9.35 1.54 0.76
CA ILE A 15 10.15 1.68 1.98
C ILE A 15 9.53 0.83 3.11
N MET A 16 8.21 0.90 3.26
CA MET A 16 7.48 0.06 4.22
C MET A 16 7.64 -1.42 3.93
N ALA A 17 7.53 -1.84 2.67
CA ALA A 17 7.67 -3.23 2.28
C ALA A 17 9.02 -3.81 2.74
N PHE A 18 10.12 -3.07 2.57
CA PHE A 18 11.41 -3.47 3.11
C PHE A 18 11.45 -3.49 4.64
N GLY A 19 10.82 -2.52 5.31
CA GLY A 19 10.70 -2.50 6.77
C GLY A 19 9.99 -3.73 7.33
N THR A 20 8.92 -4.18 6.67
CA THR A 20 8.15 -5.38 7.03
C THR A 20 8.83 -6.72 6.72
N ILE A 21 10.05 -6.73 6.16
CA ILE A 21 10.79 -7.99 5.98
C ILE A 21 11.41 -8.47 7.30
N SER A 22 11.81 -7.53 8.18
CA SER A 22 12.55 -7.89 9.39
C SER A 22 12.42 -6.90 10.56
N LEU A 23 12.12 -5.62 10.33
CA LEU A 23 12.06 -4.62 11.40
C LEU A 23 10.66 -4.48 12.01
N ILE A 24 9.62 -4.60 11.19
CA ILE A 24 8.25 -4.27 11.60
C ILE A 24 7.47 -5.56 11.78
N PRO A 25 7.04 -5.88 13.02
CA PRO A 25 6.22 -7.07 13.28
C PRO A 25 4.77 -6.90 12.79
N ASP A 26 4.08 -8.00 12.52
CA ASP A 26 2.72 -8.05 11.95
C ASP A 26 1.72 -7.13 12.67
N TYR A 27 1.74 -7.12 14.00
CA TYR A 27 0.81 -6.32 14.80
C TYR A 27 1.02 -4.81 14.67
N ALA A 28 2.22 -4.39 14.26
CA ALA A 28 2.59 -2.99 14.15
C ALA A 28 2.31 -2.43 12.74
N GLU A 29 2.21 -3.27 11.71
CA GLU A 29 2.01 -2.83 10.33
C GLU A 29 0.85 -1.84 10.13
N PRO A 30 -0.37 -2.07 10.69
CA PRO A 30 -1.48 -1.16 10.48
C PRO A 30 -1.23 0.26 11.01
N PHE A 31 -0.43 0.38 12.08
CA PHE A 31 -0.08 1.66 12.69
C PHE A 31 0.86 2.50 11.80
N PHE A 32 1.63 1.86 10.91
CA PHE A 32 2.47 2.55 9.93
C PHE A 32 1.73 2.80 8.62
N TRP A 33 0.91 1.86 8.17
CA TRP A 33 0.12 2.00 6.93
C TRP A 33 -0.93 3.10 7.02
N LEU A 34 -1.60 3.24 8.16
CA LEU A 34 -2.67 4.23 8.32
C LEU A 34 -2.18 5.69 8.14
N PRO A 35 -1.09 6.14 8.79
CA PRO A 35 -0.50 7.45 8.51
C PRO A 35 -0.10 7.63 7.04
N ILE A 36 0.48 6.62 6.40
CA ILE A 36 0.86 6.67 4.99
C ILE A 36 -0.38 6.85 4.10
N PHE A 37 -1.47 6.15 4.41
CA PHE A 37 -2.73 6.27 3.69
C PHE A 37 -3.27 7.70 3.80
N VAL A 38 -3.29 8.27 5.00
CA VAL A 38 -3.74 9.65 5.24
C VAL A 38 -2.85 10.66 4.53
N ILE A 39 -1.53 10.54 4.63
CA ILE A 39 -0.57 11.44 3.96
C ILE A 39 -0.75 11.38 2.44
N CYS A 40 -0.82 10.18 1.87
CA CYS A 40 -1.04 10.00 0.44
C CYS A 40 -2.39 10.60 0.00
N ALA A 41 -3.47 10.36 0.75
CA ALA A 41 -4.78 10.92 0.46
C ALA A 41 -4.78 12.46 0.51
N TYR A 42 -4.11 13.04 1.51
CA TYR A 42 -3.95 14.50 1.65
C TYR A 42 -3.15 15.10 0.49
N LEU A 43 -2.01 14.49 0.12
CA LEU A 43 -1.18 14.96 -0.99
C LEU A 43 -1.91 14.85 -2.33
N ILE A 44 -2.65 13.77 -2.56
CA ILE A 44 -3.50 13.61 -3.74
C ILE A 44 -4.57 14.71 -3.76
N ALA A 45 -5.24 14.97 -2.65
CA ALA A 45 -6.26 16.02 -2.55
C ALA A 45 -5.70 17.42 -2.83
N LYS A 46 -4.47 17.69 -2.39
CA LYS A 46 -3.80 18.99 -2.56
C LYS A 46 -3.28 19.22 -3.98
N VAL A 47 -2.72 18.19 -4.61
CA VAL A 47 -2.02 18.31 -5.89
C VAL A 47 -2.93 18.01 -7.09
N CYS A 48 -3.87 17.08 -6.96
CA CYS A 48 -4.73 16.69 -8.08
C CYS A 48 -5.92 17.63 -8.24
N ALA A 49 -6.26 17.97 -9.49
CA ALA A 49 -7.47 18.71 -9.79
C ALA A 49 -8.71 17.81 -9.95
N THR A 50 -8.51 16.55 -10.39
CA THR A 50 -9.57 15.58 -10.70
C THR A 50 -9.11 14.14 -10.44
N LYS A 51 -10.06 13.18 -10.48
CA LYS A 51 -9.81 11.72 -10.41
C LYS A 51 -9.11 11.26 -9.11
N TYR A 52 -9.43 11.85 -7.96
CA TYR A 52 -8.81 11.54 -6.66
C TYR A 52 -8.89 10.06 -6.28
N PHE A 53 -10.07 9.46 -6.44
CA PHE A 53 -10.30 8.05 -6.16
C PHE A 53 -9.33 7.16 -6.95
N ALA A 54 -9.20 7.41 -8.25
CA ALA A 54 -8.34 6.62 -9.10
C ALA A 54 -6.84 6.78 -8.72
N HIS A 55 -6.39 7.97 -8.33
CA HIS A 55 -5.01 8.14 -7.85
C HIS A 55 -4.78 7.33 -6.56
N GLY A 56 -5.70 7.40 -5.59
CA GLY A 56 -5.59 6.62 -4.34
C GLY A 56 -5.61 5.11 -4.61
N PHE A 57 -6.51 4.66 -5.49
CA PHE A 57 -6.60 3.26 -5.90
C PHE A 57 -5.30 2.76 -6.52
N PHE A 58 -4.77 3.46 -7.53
CA PHE A 58 -3.54 3.03 -8.21
C PHE A 58 -2.29 3.12 -7.34
N VAL A 59 -2.23 4.07 -6.39
CA VAL A 59 -1.15 4.10 -5.39
C VAL A 59 -1.15 2.82 -4.56
N SER A 60 -2.31 2.40 -4.06
CA SER A 60 -2.40 1.17 -3.26
C SER A 60 -2.11 -0.10 -4.07
N VAL A 61 -2.56 -0.15 -5.33
CA VAL A 61 -2.25 -1.29 -6.21
C VAL A 61 -0.75 -1.40 -6.44
N LEU A 62 -0.05 -0.29 -6.72
CA LEU A 62 1.41 -0.32 -6.83
C LEU A 62 2.10 -0.67 -5.50
N ASN A 63 1.58 -0.19 -4.37
CA ASN A 63 2.10 -0.57 -3.06
C ASN A 63 1.99 -2.08 -2.82
N SER A 64 0.88 -2.68 -3.21
CA SER A 64 0.69 -4.14 -3.17
C SER A 64 1.72 -4.86 -4.04
N VAL A 65 2.01 -4.35 -5.23
CA VAL A 65 3.06 -4.91 -6.09
C VAL A 65 4.42 -4.84 -5.40
N TRP A 66 4.78 -3.69 -4.81
CA TRP A 66 6.02 -3.55 -4.05
C TRP A 66 6.10 -4.49 -2.85
N LEU A 67 5.04 -4.56 -2.06
CA LEU A 67 4.97 -5.41 -0.88
C LEU A 67 5.13 -6.88 -1.27
N THR A 68 4.31 -7.34 -2.21
CA THR A 68 4.31 -8.73 -2.69
C THR A 68 5.65 -9.10 -3.31
N ALA A 69 6.22 -8.24 -4.16
CA ALA A 69 7.51 -8.51 -4.79
C ALA A 69 8.62 -8.59 -3.76
N SER A 70 8.70 -7.64 -2.83
CA SER A 70 9.70 -7.64 -1.77
C SER A 70 9.57 -8.87 -0.87
N HIS A 71 8.37 -9.19 -0.39
CA HIS A 71 8.17 -10.36 0.47
C HIS A 71 8.44 -11.68 -0.26
N THR A 72 8.15 -11.76 -1.56
CA THR A 72 8.43 -12.96 -2.37
C THR A 72 9.93 -13.13 -2.63
N ILE A 73 10.62 -12.06 -3.02
CA ILE A 73 12.07 -12.10 -3.31
C ILE A 73 12.86 -12.40 -2.03
N PHE A 74 12.47 -11.79 -0.90
CA PHE A 74 13.13 -11.95 0.39
C PHE A 74 12.40 -12.94 1.30
N TYR A 75 11.67 -13.88 0.71
CA TYR A 75 10.83 -14.83 1.44
C TYR A 75 11.54 -15.56 2.60
N PRO A 76 12.78 -16.07 2.45
CA PRO A 76 13.45 -16.73 3.57
C PRO A 76 13.63 -15.83 4.80
N SER A 77 13.94 -14.55 4.58
CA SER A 77 14.07 -13.57 5.65
C SER A 77 12.71 -13.21 6.24
N TYR A 78 11.71 -12.98 5.38
CA TYR A 78 10.35 -12.66 5.80
C TYR A 78 9.75 -13.79 6.66
N ALA A 79 9.84 -15.04 6.19
CA ALA A 79 9.31 -16.20 6.90
C ALA A 79 9.96 -16.44 8.27
N ALA A 80 11.24 -16.09 8.42
CA ALA A 80 11.95 -16.20 9.70
C ALA A 80 11.44 -15.19 10.74
N HIS A 81 10.99 -14.00 10.31
CA HIS A 81 10.48 -12.95 11.19
C HIS A 81 8.95 -12.99 11.36
N HIS A 82 8.23 -13.67 10.45
CA HIS A 82 6.77 -13.74 10.42
C HIS A 82 6.22 -15.20 10.43
N PRO A 83 6.65 -16.07 11.37
CA PRO A 83 6.30 -17.49 11.34
C PRO A 83 4.80 -17.76 11.51
N GLU A 84 4.09 -16.90 12.24
CA GLU A 84 2.63 -17.05 12.45
C GLU A 84 1.85 -16.73 11.17
N MET A 85 2.23 -15.69 10.42
CA MET A 85 1.68 -15.38 9.10
C MET A 85 1.83 -16.57 8.14
N ILE A 86 3.02 -17.19 8.11
CA ILE A 86 3.27 -18.37 7.26
C ILE A 86 2.39 -19.55 7.67
N LYS A 87 2.15 -19.78 8.96
CA LYS A 87 1.29 -20.89 9.43
C LYS A 87 -0.18 -20.72 9.01
N MET A 88 -0.64 -19.47 8.93
CA MET A 88 -2.02 -19.13 8.57
C MET A 88 -2.26 -19.08 7.06
N MET A 89 -1.21 -19.05 6.24
CA MET A 89 -1.36 -18.98 4.79
C MET A 89 -2.01 -20.26 4.21
N PRO A 90 -2.96 -20.12 3.27
CA PRO A 90 -3.45 -21.24 2.48
C PRO A 90 -2.35 -21.76 1.56
N MET A 91 -2.50 -22.99 1.06
CA MET A 91 -1.56 -23.60 0.10
C MET A 91 -0.11 -23.66 0.64
N LYS A 92 0.10 -24.37 1.74
CA LYS A 92 1.42 -24.53 2.38
C LYS A 92 2.50 -25.10 1.44
N GLU A 93 2.10 -25.83 0.41
CA GLU A 93 3.00 -26.37 -0.62
C GLU A 93 3.42 -25.32 -1.67
N HIS A 94 2.66 -24.22 -1.78
CA HIS A 94 2.85 -23.15 -2.77
C HIS A 94 2.74 -21.76 -2.13
N ILE A 95 3.47 -21.53 -1.03
CA ILE A 95 3.38 -20.29 -0.23
C ILE A 95 3.62 -19.03 -1.07
N VAL A 96 4.58 -19.06 -2.00
CA VAL A 96 4.84 -17.92 -2.91
C VAL A 96 3.62 -17.59 -3.77
N LEU A 97 2.93 -18.61 -4.30
CA LEU A 97 1.70 -18.40 -5.07
C LEU A 97 0.59 -17.82 -4.18
N ALA A 98 0.45 -18.34 -2.95
CA ALA A 98 -0.51 -17.82 -1.98
C ALA A 98 -0.24 -16.35 -1.64
N MET A 99 1.03 -15.95 -1.48
CA MET A 99 1.44 -14.56 -1.26
C MET A 99 1.08 -13.67 -2.44
N ILE A 100 1.34 -14.11 -3.68
CA ILE A 100 1.00 -13.33 -4.89
C ILE A 100 -0.51 -13.11 -5.00
N VAL A 101 -1.31 -14.17 -4.83
CA VAL A 101 -2.78 -14.07 -4.90
C VAL A 101 -3.31 -13.17 -3.79
N THR A 102 -2.83 -13.37 -2.55
CA THR A 102 -3.22 -12.54 -1.40
C THR A 102 -2.84 -11.08 -1.61
N GLY A 103 -1.65 -10.83 -2.16
CA GLY A 103 -1.17 -9.52 -2.55
C GLY A 103 -2.12 -8.84 -3.53
N ILE A 104 -2.45 -9.48 -4.65
CA ILE A 104 -3.38 -8.93 -5.66
C ILE A 104 -4.74 -8.58 -5.04
N LEU A 105 -5.33 -9.49 -4.28
CA LEU A 105 -6.64 -9.28 -3.64
C LEU A 105 -6.58 -8.12 -2.63
N SER A 106 -5.54 -8.09 -1.80
CA SER A 106 -5.31 -7.04 -0.82
C SER A 106 -5.09 -5.69 -1.50
N GLY A 107 -4.30 -5.65 -2.58
CA GLY A 107 -4.04 -4.43 -3.35
C GLY A 107 -5.30 -3.81 -3.93
N ILE A 108 -6.24 -4.62 -4.41
CA ILE A 108 -7.55 -4.16 -4.88
C ILE A 108 -8.37 -3.64 -3.70
N LEU A 109 -8.48 -4.41 -2.62
CA LEU A 109 -9.29 -4.03 -1.45
C LEU A 109 -8.79 -2.74 -0.80
N PHE A 110 -7.50 -2.67 -0.47
CA PHE A 110 -6.87 -1.47 0.07
C PHE A 110 -6.87 -0.32 -0.94
N GLY A 111 -6.84 -0.62 -2.24
CA GLY A 111 -7.03 0.39 -3.29
C GLY A 111 -8.40 1.04 -3.25
N LEU A 112 -9.46 0.26 -3.04
CA LEU A 112 -10.80 0.82 -2.87
C LEU A 112 -10.86 1.72 -1.64
N VAL A 113 -10.31 1.26 -0.51
CA VAL A 113 -10.24 2.04 0.74
C VAL A 113 -9.45 3.34 0.53
N GLN A 114 -8.24 3.25 -0.02
CA GLN A 114 -7.37 4.41 -0.23
C GLN A 114 -7.94 5.37 -1.27
N GLY A 115 -8.61 4.87 -2.30
CA GLY A 115 -9.37 5.67 -3.24
C GLY A 115 -10.47 6.48 -2.54
N LEU A 116 -11.23 5.86 -1.62
CA LEU A 116 -12.23 6.55 -0.83
C LEU A 116 -11.61 7.61 0.08
N PHE A 117 -10.50 7.30 0.76
CA PHE A 117 -9.78 8.28 1.59
C PHE A 117 -9.33 9.49 0.76
N ALA A 118 -8.73 9.26 -0.41
CA ALA A 118 -8.31 10.34 -1.31
C ALA A 118 -9.50 11.17 -1.81
N PHE A 119 -10.63 10.53 -2.10
CA PHE A 119 -11.86 11.22 -2.47
C PHE A 119 -12.43 12.07 -1.33
N ILE A 120 -12.53 11.53 -0.12
CA ILE A 120 -13.01 12.25 1.05
C ILE A 120 -12.07 13.43 1.37
N ALA A 121 -10.76 13.19 1.38
CA ALA A 121 -9.76 14.23 1.60
C ALA A 121 -9.90 15.37 0.58
N SER A 122 -10.22 15.08 -0.68
CA SER A 122 -10.45 16.10 -1.71
C SER A 122 -11.63 17.05 -1.43
N ARG A 123 -12.57 16.65 -0.57
CA ARG A 123 -13.72 17.46 -0.15
C ARG A 123 -13.43 18.30 1.08
N ILE A 124 -12.48 17.89 1.91
CA ILE A 124 -12.12 18.55 3.17
C ILE A 124 -10.98 19.55 2.96
N VAL A 125 -9.99 19.19 2.14
CA VAL A 125 -8.79 19.99 1.91
C VAL A 125 -9.15 21.20 1.04
N LYS A 126 -9.02 22.40 1.60
CA LYS A 126 -9.09 23.64 0.83
C LYS A 126 -7.94 23.66 -0.17
N LYS A 127 -8.26 23.83 -1.44
CA LYS A 127 -7.24 24.03 -2.47
C LYS A 127 -6.65 25.41 -2.27
N ASN A 128 -5.33 25.49 -2.15
CA ASN A 128 -4.64 26.75 -2.40
C ASN A 128 -4.78 27.02 -3.88
N VAL A 129 -5.83 27.76 -4.24
CA VAL A 129 -5.92 28.44 -5.53
C VAL A 129 -4.84 29.51 -5.46
N ALA A 130 -3.61 29.15 -5.81
CA ALA A 130 -2.66 30.15 -6.25
C ALA A 130 -3.26 30.70 -7.56
N ALA A 131 -3.85 31.89 -7.44
CA ALA A 131 -4.29 32.72 -8.55
C ALA A 131 -3.09 33.16 -9.40
#